data_AF-A0A5C8RTQ1-F1
#
_entry.id   AF-A0A5C8RTQ1-F1
#
_cell.length_a   1.000
_cell.length_b   1.000
_cell.length_c   1.000
_cell.angle_alpha   90.00
_cell.angle_beta   90.00
_cell.angle_gamma   90.00
#
_symmetry.space_group_name_H-M   'P 1'
#
loop_
_entity.id
_entity.type
_entity.pdbx_description
1 polymer ?
#
loop_
_entity_poly.entity_id
_entity_poly.type
_entity_poly.pdbx_seq_one_letter_code
_entity_poly.pdbx_strand_id
1 'polypeptide(L)'
;MSTARILPVILCGGSGTRLWPMSRESMPKQFARLVDASESTFQATARRVSDLATFARPAVIASAESRFIVAEQLAQAGIAGDIILEPEG
;
A
#
# COMPACT_ATOMS: atom_id res chain seq x y z
N MET A 1 26.60 17.80 3.37
CA MET A 1 25.19 18.18 3.65
C MET A 1 24.37 16.90 3.64
N SER A 2 23.68 16.57 4.73
CA SER A 2 22.73 15.45 4.71
C SER A 2 21.55 15.90 3.86
N THR A 3 21.35 15.28 2.70
CA THR A 3 20.15 15.50 1.89
C THR A 3 18.98 14.86 2.61
N ALA A 4 18.06 15.68 3.11
CA ALA A 4 16.84 15.18 3.72
C ALA A 4 16.03 14.42 2.67
N ARG A 5 15.76 13.14 2.92
CA ARG A 5 14.94 12.30 2.04
C ARG A 5 13.46 12.58 2.26
N ILE A 6 12.66 12.49 1.21
CA ILE A 6 11.21 12.67 1.28
C ILE A 6 10.60 11.45 1.97
N LEU A 7 9.75 11.64 2.98
CA LEU A 7 8.99 10.54 3.59
C LEU A 7 7.69 10.30 2.82
N PRO A 8 7.54 9.18 2.10
CA PRO A 8 6.28 8.86 1.43
C PRO A 8 5.24 8.42 2.45
N VAL A 9 4.02 8.94 2.31
CA VAL A 9 2.86 8.47 3.07
C VAL A 9 1.83 7.93 2.08
N ILE A 10 1.56 6.63 2.16
CA ILE A 10 0.60 5.92 1.31
C ILE A 10 -0.69 5.73 2.10
N LEU A 11 -1.76 6.39 1.66
CA LEU A 11 -3.09 6.20 2.22
C LEU A 11 -3.72 4.95 1.62
N CYS A 12 -3.90 3.92 2.43
CA CYS A 12 -4.38 2.60 2.05
C CYS A 12 -5.72 2.28 2.74
N GLY A 13 -6.74 3.07 2.39
CA GLY A 13 -8.10 2.93 2.93
C GLY A 13 -9.15 2.68 1.85
N GLY A 14 -10.40 2.47 2.30
CA GLY A 14 -11.58 2.30 1.46
C GLY A 14 -11.98 0.83 1.24
N SER A 15 -13.28 0.56 1.40
CA SER A 15 -13.89 -0.79 1.32
C SER A 15 -14.05 -1.34 -0.09
N GLY A 16 -13.71 -0.57 -1.14
CA GLY A 16 -13.75 -1.03 -2.53
C GLY A 16 -15.14 -1.33 -3.12
N THR A 17 -16.24 -1.01 -2.41
CA THR A 17 -17.62 -1.41 -2.74
C THR A 17 -18.15 -0.97 -4.11
N ARG A 18 -17.53 0.04 -4.75
CA ARG A 18 -17.93 0.56 -6.07
C ARG A 18 -17.49 -0.30 -7.27
N LEU A 19 -16.62 -1.30 -7.07
CA LEU A 19 -16.11 -2.18 -8.14
C LEU A 19 -16.60 -3.63 -8.00
N TRP A 20 -17.79 -3.83 -7.42
CA TRP A 20 -18.41 -5.14 -7.40
C TRP A 20 -18.63 -5.66 -8.86
N PRO A 21 -18.39 -6.94 -9.19
CA PRO A 21 -18.00 -8.06 -8.32
C PRO A 21 -16.48 -8.21 -8.12
N MET A 22 -15.66 -7.38 -8.75
CA MET A 22 -14.19 -7.48 -8.71
C MET A 22 -13.60 -7.12 -7.34
N SER A 23 -14.27 -6.23 -6.60
CA SER A 23 -13.93 -5.90 -5.21
C SER A 23 -14.95 -6.53 -4.26
N ARG A 24 -14.44 -7.25 -3.25
CA ARG A 24 -15.21 -7.80 -2.14
C ARG A 24 -14.73 -7.12 -0.86
N GLU A 25 -15.54 -7.10 0.21
CA GLU A 25 -15.07 -6.63 1.52
C GLU A 25 -13.81 -7.38 1.96
N SER A 26 -13.74 -8.68 1.67
CA SER A 26 -12.58 -9.53 1.96
C SER A 26 -11.35 -9.28 1.09
N MET A 27 -11.48 -8.52 -0.01
CA MET A 27 -10.38 -8.21 -0.93
C MET A 27 -10.60 -6.81 -1.53
N PRO A 28 -10.19 -5.75 -0.81
CA PRO A 28 -10.26 -4.39 -1.31
C PRO A 28 -9.54 -4.25 -2.66
N LYS A 29 -10.14 -3.48 -3.57
CA LYS A 29 -9.67 -3.30 -4.96
C LYS A 29 -8.17 -2.98 -5.10
N GLN A 30 -7.59 -2.26 -4.14
CA GLN A 30 -6.19 -1.82 -4.19
C GLN A 30 -5.20 -2.98 -4.10
N PHE A 31 -5.63 -4.10 -3.53
CA PHE A 31 -4.83 -5.32 -3.38
C PHE A 31 -5.07 -6.32 -4.52
N ALA A 32 -6.11 -6.12 -5.34
CA ALA A 32 -6.37 -6.94 -6.50
C ALA A 32 -5.56 -6.49 -7.72
N ARG A 33 -5.23 -7.46 -8.58
CA ARG A 33 -4.54 -7.28 -9.87
C ARG A 33 -5.53 -6.85 -10.95
N LEU A 34 -6.06 -5.64 -10.79
CA LEU A 34 -7.16 -5.12 -11.63
C LEU A 34 -6.67 -4.45 -12.91
N VAL A 35 -5.51 -3.79 -12.85
CA VAL A 35 -4.95 -3.00 -13.96
C VAL A 35 -3.75 -3.70 -14.59
N ASP A 36 -2.96 -4.39 -13.76
CA ASP A 36 -1.78 -5.16 -14.17
C ASP A 36 -1.92 -6.60 -13.65
N ALA A 37 -1.52 -7.59 -14.44
CA ALA A 37 -1.62 -9.01 -14.09
C ALA A 37 -0.51 -9.50 -13.14
N SER A 38 0.57 -8.72 -12.99
CA SER A 38 1.76 -9.03 -12.21
C SER A 38 1.73 -8.40 -10.80
N GLU A 39 1.17 -7.20 -10.65
CA GLU A 39 1.12 -6.49 -9.37
C GLU A 39 -0.20 -5.74 -9.12
N SER A 40 -0.51 -5.51 -7.84
CA SER A 40 -1.67 -4.71 -7.43
C SER A 40 -1.40 -3.21 -7.58
N THR A 41 -2.46 -2.39 -7.53
CA THR A 41 -2.29 -0.92 -7.55
C THR A 41 -1.60 -0.41 -6.28
N PHE A 42 -1.73 -1.11 -5.16
CA PHE A 42 -0.96 -0.87 -3.95
C PHE A 42 0.54 -1.11 -4.19
N GLN A 43 0.91 -2.27 -4.73
CA GLN A 43 2.31 -2.64 -5.02
C GLN A 43 2.95 -1.66 -6.01
N ALA A 44 2.25 -1.33 -7.09
CA ALA A 44 2.70 -0.33 -8.06
C ALA A 44 2.93 1.04 -7.42
N THR A 45 2.12 1.41 -6.42
CA THR A 45 2.26 2.67 -5.68
C THR A 45 3.46 2.65 -4.75
N ALA A 46 3.66 1.57 -4.00
CA ALA A 46 4.84 1.40 -3.15
C ALA A 46 6.15 1.40 -3.98
N ARG A 47 6.16 0.74 -5.14
CA ARG A 47 7.31 0.67 -6.05
C ARG A 47 7.67 2.04 -6.64
N ARG A 48 6.70 2.92 -6.87
CA ARG A 48 6.95 4.30 -7.33
C ARG A 48 7.76 5.15 -6.34
N VAL A 49 7.76 4.79 -5.05
CA VAL A 49 8.44 5.54 -3.98
C VAL A 49 9.52 4.72 -3.27
N SER A 50 10.04 3.66 -3.92
CA SER A 50 11.01 2.75 -3.32
C SER A 50 12.49 3.13 -3.57
N ASP A 51 12.76 4.18 -4.36
CA ASP A 51 14.14 4.66 -4.56
C ASP A 51 14.67 5.31 -3.28
N LEU A 52 15.57 4.62 -2.59
CA LEU A 52 16.12 5.05 -1.31
C LEU A 52 17.11 6.22 -1.43
N ALA A 53 17.56 6.56 -2.65
CA ALA A 53 18.35 7.77 -2.89
C ALA A 53 17.49 9.04 -2.76
N THR A 54 16.21 8.93 -3.12
CA THR A 54 15.24 10.04 -3.10
C THR A 54 14.34 9.99 -1.86
N PHE A 55 13.87 8.80 -1.51
CA PHE A 55 12.84 8.58 -0.51
C PHE A 55 13.36 7.88 0.74
N ALA A 56 12.76 8.21 1.88
CA ALA A 56 12.83 7.39 3.07
C ALA A 56 11.89 6.18 2.91
N ARG A 57 11.97 5.24 3.84
CA ARG A 57 11.04 4.10 3.91
C ARG A 57 9.60 4.61 3.96
N PRO A 58 8.67 4.11 3.13
CA PRO A 58 7.28 4.57 3.13
C PRO A 58 6.55 4.23 4.42
N ALA A 59 5.69 5.14 4.88
CA ALA A 59 4.66 4.87 5.87
C ALA A 59 3.33 4.58 5.15
N VAL A 60 2.66 3.49 5.51
CA VAL A 60 1.36 3.10 4.98
C VAL A 60 0.32 3.28 6.08
N ILE A 61 -0.67 4.14 5.85
CA ILE A 61 -1.82 4.32 6.74
C ILE A 61 -2.91 3.36 6.28
N ALA A 62 -3.37 2.48 7.16
CA ALA A 62 -4.36 1.45 6.82
C ALA A 62 -5.28 1.11 7.99
N SER A 63 -6.45 0.54 7.70
CA SER A 63 -7.33 -0.02 8.72
C SER A 63 -6.73 -1.27 9.39
N ALA A 64 -7.19 -1.59 10.59
CA ALA A 64 -6.75 -2.79 11.32
C ALA A 64 -7.05 -4.09 10.56
N GLU A 65 -8.08 -4.11 9.72
CA GLU A 65 -8.51 -5.24 8.90
C GLU A 65 -7.55 -5.51 7.74
N SER A 66 -7.00 -4.44 7.15
CA SER A 66 -6.11 -4.52 6.00
C SER A 66 -4.63 -4.71 6.38
N ARG A 67 -4.28 -4.67 7.67
CA ARG A 67 -2.87 -4.71 8.13
C ARG A 67 -2.06 -5.88 7.58
N PHE A 68 -2.69 -7.06 7.48
CA PHE A 68 -2.00 -8.28 7.05
C PHE A 68 -1.74 -8.27 5.54
N ILE A 69 -2.72 -7.88 4.74
CA ILE A 69 -2.57 -7.85 3.28
C ILE A 69 -1.62 -6.72 2.83
N VAL A 70 -1.58 -5.59 3.56
CA VAL A 70 -0.57 -4.54 3.35
C VAL A 70 0.83 -5.11 3.61
N ALA A 71 1.06 -5.75 4.76
CA ALA A 71 2.34 -6.33 5.10
C ALA A 71 2.77 -7.40 4.09
N GLU A 72 1.85 -8.28 3.70
CA GLU A 72 2.09 -9.33 2.71
C GLU A 72 2.49 -8.73 1.36
N GLN A 73 1.76 -7.75 0.84
CA GLN A 73 2.06 -7.19 -0.48
C GLN A 73 3.33 -6.34 -0.51
N LEU A 74 3.68 -5.67 0.58
CA LEU A 74 4.99 -5.03 0.75
C LEU A 74 6.12 -6.06 0.70
N ALA A 75 5.96 -7.18 1.42
CA ALA A 75 6.93 -8.28 1.41
C ALA A 75 7.06 -8.91 0.02
N GLN A 76 5.94 -9.18 -0.67
CA GLN A 76 5.92 -9.68 -2.04
C GLN A 76 6.61 -8.72 -3.03
N ALA A 77 6.48 -7.40 -2.81
CA ALA A 77 7.14 -6.39 -3.62
C ALA A 77 8.63 -6.18 -3.26
N GLY A 78 9.11 -6.76 -2.16
CA GLY A 78 10.48 -6.56 -1.66
C GLY A 78 10.72 -5.16 -1.09
N ILE A 79 9.66 -4.49 -0.60
CA ILE A 79 9.71 -3.10 -0.13
C ILE A 79 9.48 -3.09 1.38
N ALA A 80 10.45 -2.56 2.14
CA ALA A 80 10.23 -2.29 3.56
C ALA A 80 9.27 -1.10 3.72
N GLY A 81 8.37 -1.16 4.69
CA GLY A 81 7.42 -0.08 5.00
C GLY A 81 7.00 -0.11 6.46
N ASP A 82 6.66 1.05 7.02
CA ASP A 82 6.00 1.14 8.32
C ASP A 82 4.48 1.11 8.12
N ILE A 83 3.74 0.37 8.95
CA ILE A 83 2.28 0.31 8.88
C ILE A 83 1.71 1.04 10.09
N ILE A 84 0.97 2.10 9.83
CA ILE A 84 0.28 2.91 10.83
C ILE A 84 -1.20 2.55 10.75
N LEU A 85 -1.74 2.07 11.86
CA LEU A 85 -3.14 1.67 11.94
C LEU A 85 -4.01 2.86 12.31
N GLU A 86 -5.05 3.10 11.51
CA GLU A 86 -6.08 4.08 11.85
C GLU A 86 -6.89 3.59 13.06
N PRO A 87 -7.28 4.48 14.00
CA PRO A 87 -8.05 4.09 15.17
C PRO A 87 -9.50 3.72 14.82
N GLU A 88 -10.04 4.31 13.75
CA GLU A 88 -11.39 4.10 13.21
C GLU A 88 -11.35 4.24 11.69
N GLY A 89 -12.13 3.45 10.95
CA GLY A 89 -12.19 3.50 9.49
C GLY A 89 -12.35 2.14 8.81
#